data_AF-A0A949PQS3-F1
#
_entry.id   AF-A0A949PQS3-F1
#
_cell.length_a   1.000
_cell.length_b   1.000
_cell.length_c   1.000
_cell.angle_alpha   90.00
_cell.angle_beta   90.00
_cell.angle_gamma   90.00
#
_symmetry.space_group_name_H-M   'P 1'
#
loop_
_entity.id
_entity.type
_entity.pdbx_description
1 polymer ?
#
loop_
_entity_poly.entity_id
_entity_poly.type
_entity_poly.pdbx_seq_one_letter_code
_entity_poly.pdbx_strand_id
1 'polypeptide(L)'
;KAACDARRNEGTIIMARTDAAAIHGFDAAVERAQQYADAGADLLFVEAVTSAEHIAALPQRLKTPQLMNMVIGGKTPITNTAELAQMGYGIVLYANAALQGAVAGMQRALGVLKAEGHIQEDPNLVAPFAERQRLVNKPIWDALEKKYQ
;
A
#
# COMPACT_ATOMS: atom_id res chain seq x y z
N LYS A 1 21.49 -10.06 -2.76
CA LYS A 1 22.39 -11.01 -3.45
C LYS A 1 21.60 -12.14 -4.08
N ALA A 2 21.30 -13.26 -3.42
CA ALA A 2 20.60 -14.40 -4.05
C ALA A 2 19.32 -14.03 -4.85
N ALA A 3 18.45 -13.17 -4.30
CA ALA A 3 17.26 -12.70 -5.01
C ALA A 3 17.60 -11.85 -6.27
N CYS A 4 18.64 -11.01 -6.17
CA CYS A 4 19.14 -10.20 -7.28
C CYS A 4 19.79 -11.07 -8.36
N ASP A 5 20.61 -12.05 -7.96
CA ASP A 5 21.28 -12.98 -8.86
C ASP A 5 20.27 -13.85 -9.62
N ALA A 6 19.13 -14.15 -9.01
CA ALA A 6 18.04 -14.91 -9.61
C ALA A 6 17.09 -14.06 -10.49
N ARG A 7 17.29 -12.74 -10.58
CA ARG A 7 16.42 -11.84 -11.35
C ARG A 7 16.50 -12.16 -12.84
N ARG A 8 15.36 -12.58 -13.44
CA ARG A 8 15.27 -12.91 -14.87
C ARG A 8 14.75 -11.78 -15.75
N ASN A 9 14.04 -10.82 -15.15
CA ASN A 9 13.45 -9.68 -15.84
C ASN A 9 13.91 -8.41 -15.14
N GLU A 10 14.49 -7.47 -15.89
CA GLU A 10 14.98 -6.20 -15.36
C GLU A 10 13.87 -5.33 -14.76
N GLY A 11 12.63 -5.50 -15.22
CA GLY A 11 11.44 -4.85 -14.64
C GLY A 11 10.97 -5.44 -13.31
N THR A 12 11.58 -6.53 -12.83
CA THR A 12 11.30 -7.05 -11.48
C THR A 12 12.04 -6.24 -10.43
N ILE A 13 11.28 -5.56 -9.58
CA ILE A 13 11.79 -4.75 -8.47
C ILE A 13 11.98 -5.62 -7.23
N ILE A 14 13.14 -5.54 -6.61
CA ILE A 14 13.50 -6.22 -5.37
C ILE A 14 13.51 -5.20 -4.24
N MET A 15 12.54 -5.35 -3.33
CA MET A 15 12.44 -4.55 -2.11
C MET A 15 12.99 -5.34 -0.93
N ALA A 16 13.89 -4.74 -0.15
CA ALA A 16 14.39 -5.33 1.08
C ALA A 16 13.75 -4.68 2.30
N ARG A 17 13.20 -5.50 3.20
CA ARG A 17 12.53 -5.07 4.42
C ARG A 17 13.37 -5.40 5.65
N THR A 18 13.40 -4.49 6.63
CA THR A 18 13.95 -4.73 7.98
C THR A 18 12.97 -4.28 9.05
N ASP A 19 12.78 -5.13 10.06
CA ASP A 19 12.01 -4.83 11.28
C ASP A 19 12.93 -4.48 12.47
N ALA A 20 14.21 -4.21 12.20
CA ALA A 20 15.22 -3.99 13.23
C ALA A 20 14.98 -2.74 14.09
N ALA A 21 14.22 -1.76 13.60
CA ALA A 21 14.04 -0.50 14.33
C ALA A 21 13.38 -0.70 15.70
N ALA A 22 12.40 -1.60 15.78
CA ALA A 22 11.68 -1.88 17.02
C ALA A 22 12.49 -2.68 18.06
N ILE A 23 13.50 -3.43 17.62
CA ILE A 23 14.26 -4.37 18.48
C ILE A 23 15.66 -3.83 18.80
N HIS A 24 16.32 -3.22 17.81
CA HIS A 24 17.72 -2.81 17.85
C HIS A 24 17.90 -1.29 17.71
N GLY A 25 16.81 -0.53 17.53
CA GLY A 25 16.85 0.92 17.38
C GLY A 25 17.05 1.39 15.93
N PHE A 26 16.87 2.69 15.73
CA PHE A 26 16.84 3.33 14.41
C PHE A 26 18.16 3.21 13.66
N ASP A 27 19.29 3.52 14.31
CA ASP A 27 20.61 3.48 13.66
C ASP A 27 20.97 2.09 13.15
N ALA A 28 20.74 1.05 13.95
CA ALA A 28 20.97 -0.34 13.54
C ALA A 28 20.08 -0.76 12.37
N ALA A 29 18.85 -0.23 12.29
CA ALA A 29 17.94 -0.48 11.18
C ALA A 29 18.40 0.21 9.89
N VAL A 30 18.89 1.45 9.99
CA VAL A 30 19.48 2.20 8.87
C VAL A 30 20.73 1.48 8.35
N GLU A 31 21.63 1.06 9.24
CA GLU A 31 22.84 0.31 8.85
C GLU A 31 22.50 -0.97 8.08
N ARG A 32 21.52 -1.74 8.57
CA ARG A 32 21.03 -2.94 7.86
C ARG A 32 20.43 -2.59 6.49
N ALA A 33 19.66 -1.52 6.41
CA ALA A 33 19.08 -1.08 5.14
C ALA A 33 20.16 -0.64 4.13
N GLN A 34 21.23 0.00 4.60
CA GLN A 34 22.43 0.30 3.80
C GLN A 34 23.03 -0.98 3.22
N GLN A 35 23.24 -2.00 4.06
CA GLN A 35 23.78 -3.29 3.60
C GLN A 35 22.86 -3.99 2.60
N TYR A 36 21.54 -3.82 2.72
CA TYR A 36 20.59 -4.35 1.74
C TYR A 36 20.68 -3.62 0.39
N ALA A 37 20.89 -2.31 0.39
CA ALA A 37 21.17 -1.55 -0.83
C ALA A 37 22.48 -2.04 -1.49
N ASP A 38 23.56 -2.19 -0.71
CA ASP A 38 24.84 -2.71 -1.22
C ASP A 38 24.72 -4.16 -1.74
N ALA A 39 23.76 -4.92 -1.21
CA ALA A 39 23.42 -6.26 -1.68
C ALA A 39 22.55 -6.29 -2.95
N GLY A 40 22.17 -5.14 -3.49
CA GLY A 40 21.46 -4.98 -4.77
C GLY A 40 19.95 -4.76 -4.67
N ALA A 41 19.41 -4.35 -3.53
CA ALA A 41 17.98 -4.00 -3.41
C ALA A 41 17.67 -2.68 -4.14
N ASP A 42 16.60 -2.66 -4.94
CA ASP A 42 16.18 -1.46 -5.69
C ASP A 42 15.30 -0.52 -4.84
N LEU A 43 14.65 -1.08 -3.81
CA LEU A 43 13.83 -0.37 -2.83
C LEU A 43 14.11 -0.89 -1.43
N LEU A 44 13.91 -0.04 -0.45
CA LEU A 44 14.09 -0.38 0.95
C LEU A 44 12.82 -0.07 1.76
N PHE A 45 12.63 -0.85 2.81
CA PHE A 45 11.51 -0.72 3.73
C PHE A 45 12.01 -0.93 5.17
N VAL A 46 12.24 0.18 5.87
CA VAL A 46 12.52 0.19 7.31
C VAL A 46 11.21 0.32 8.07
N GLU A 47 10.78 -0.76 8.72
CA GLU A 47 9.51 -0.82 9.44
C GLU A 47 9.61 -0.20 10.84
N ALA A 48 8.46 0.18 11.40
CA ALA A 48 8.29 0.61 12.80
C ALA A 48 9.07 1.86 13.21
N VAL A 49 9.32 2.79 12.27
CA VAL A 49 9.84 4.12 12.58
C VAL A 49 8.69 5.03 13.03
N THR A 50 8.73 5.51 14.27
CA THR A 50 7.59 6.21 14.91
C THR A 50 7.85 7.66 15.29
N SER A 51 9.11 8.11 15.41
CA SER A 51 9.41 9.51 15.71
C SER A 51 9.43 10.35 14.42
N ALA A 52 8.86 11.55 14.48
CA ALA A 52 8.87 12.47 13.34
C ALA A 52 10.30 12.80 12.87
N GLU A 53 11.24 12.90 13.81
CA GLU A 53 12.66 13.10 13.52
C GLU A 53 13.25 11.94 12.70
N HIS A 54 13.04 10.69 13.13
CA HIS A 54 13.55 9.53 12.39
C HIS A 54 12.85 9.37 11.03
N ILE A 55 11.55 9.67 10.97
CA ILE A 55 10.79 9.68 9.71
C ILE A 55 11.41 10.68 8.72
N ALA A 56 11.72 11.90 9.16
CA ALA A 56 12.34 12.91 8.29
C ALA A 56 13.80 12.55 7.92
N ALA A 57 14.55 11.95 8.85
CA ALA A 57 15.96 11.64 8.65
C ALA A 57 16.19 10.40 7.76
N LEU A 58 15.32 9.40 7.82
CA LEU A 58 15.49 8.11 7.14
C LEU A 58 15.82 8.22 5.64
N PRO A 59 15.01 8.91 4.81
CA PRO A 59 15.29 9.04 3.38
C PRO A 59 16.58 9.81 3.09
N GLN A 60 17.03 10.68 4.01
CA GLN A 60 18.29 11.43 3.86
C GLN A 60 19.53 10.57 4.13
N ARG A 61 19.36 9.47 4.88
CA ARG A 61 20.45 8.56 5.23
C ARG A 61 20.62 7.44 4.22
N LEU A 62 19.67 7.23 3.30
CA LEU A 62 19.66 6.10 2.37
C LEU A 62 19.56 6.60 0.93
N LYS A 63 20.52 6.22 0.08
CA LYS A 63 20.52 6.61 -1.34
C LYS A 63 19.41 5.91 -2.14
N THR A 64 19.05 4.69 -1.73
CA THR A 64 18.00 3.89 -2.37
C THR A 64 16.63 4.35 -1.89
N PRO A 65 15.62 4.47 -2.77
CA PRO A 65 14.31 4.98 -2.38
C PRO A 65 13.65 4.14 -1.29
N GLN A 66 13.00 4.82 -0.35
CA GLN A 66 12.33 4.22 0.80
C GLN A 66 10.83 4.13 0.60
N LEU A 67 10.26 3.01 1.02
CA LEU A 67 8.84 2.85 1.26
C LEU A 67 8.51 3.27 2.70
N MET A 68 7.49 4.11 2.84
CA MET A 68 6.81 4.37 4.11
C MET A 68 5.53 3.55 4.18
N ASN A 69 5.39 2.69 5.19
CA ASN A 69 4.19 1.91 5.42
C ASN A 69 3.23 2.64 6.37
N MET A 70 2.09 3.06 5.85
CA MET A 70 1.05 3.77 6.58
C MET A 70 -0.01 2.80 7.08
N VAL A 71 0.04 2.50 8.37
CA VAL A 71 -0.90 1.60 9.03
C VAL A 71 -1.95 2.40 9.78
N ILE A 72 -3.19 2.37 9.30
CA ILE A 72 -4.35 2.96 9.98
C ILE A 72 -4.57 2.21 11.30
N GLY A 73 -4.56 2.95 12.43
CA GLY A 73 -4.59 2.37 13.78
C GLY A 73 -3.24 1.84 14.29
N GLY A 74 -2.16 2.05 13.52
CA GLY A 74 -0.79 1.70 13.90
C GLY A 74 -0.11 2.73 14.81
N LYS A 75 1.19 2.53 15.06
CA LYS A 75 2.01 3.40 15.92
C LYS A 75 2.68 4.56 15.17
N THR A 76 2.80 4.47 13.86
CA THR A 76 3.42 5.50 13.02
C THR A 76 2.42 6.66 12.83
N PRO A 77 2.81 7.90 13.13
CA PRO A 77 1.97 9.06 12.88
C PRO A 77 1.52 9.13 11.41
N ILE A 78 0.25 9.47 11.18
CA ILE A 78 -0.25 9.61 9.81
C ILE A 78 0.23 10.95 9.24
N THR A 79 1.17 10.88 8.31
CA THR A 79 1.72 12.00 7.53
C THR A 79 1.13 11.98 6.12
N ASN A 80 0.91 13.16 5.53
CA ASN A 80 0.41 13.26 4.17
C ASN A 80 1.47 12.75 3.16
N THR A 81 1.05 12.11 2.08
CA THR A 81 1.92 11.70 0.97
C THR A 81 2.74 12.87 0.40
N ALA A 82 2.19 14.09 0.37
CA ALA A 82 2.91 15.27 -0.11
C ALA A 82 4.10 15.65 0.80
N GLU A 83 3.92 15.54 2.11
CA GLU A 83 4.98 15.82 3.10
C GLU A 83 6.05 14.72 3.05
N LEU A 84 5.65 13.45 2.95
CA LEU A 84 6.57 12.33 2.79
C LEU A 84 7.38 12.43 1.49
N ALA A 85 6.77 12.91 0.40
CA ALA A 85 7.48 13.16 -0.85
C ALA A 85 8.52 14.27 -0.68
N GLN A 86 8.19 15.37 0.02
CA GLN A 86 9.16 16.44 0.33
C GLN A 86 10.32 15.94 1.20
N MET A 87 10.09 14.95 2.07
CA MET A 87 11.13 14.32 2.87
C MET A 87 12.03 13.38 2.06
N GLY A 88 11.59 12.93 0.87
CA GLY A 88 12.37 12.06 -0.03
C GLY A 88 11.92 10.59 -0.04
N TYR A 89 10.73 10.27 0.48
CA TYR A 89 10.17 8.92 0.33
C TYR A 89 9.75 8.65 -1.11
N GLY A 90 10.02 7.44 -1.60
CA GLY A 90 9.67 7.03 -2.96
C GLY A 90 8.29 6.39 -3.08
N ILE A 91 7.83 5.72 -2.02
CA ILE A 91 6.54 5.01 -2.01
C ILE A 91 5.86 5.20 -0.66
N VAL A 92 4.54 5.42 -0.69
CA VAL A 92 3.68 5.37 0.50
C VAL A 92 2.70 4.22 0.33
N LEU A 93 2.72 3.27 1.26
CA LEU A 93 1.91 2.06 1.21
C LEU A 93 0.79 2.11 2.25
N TYR A 94 -0.46 2.03 1.79
CA TYR A 94 -1.63 1.83 2.64
C TYR A 94 -2.13 0.38 2.51
N ALA A 95 -1.38 -0.57 3.09
CA ALA A 95 -1.54 -2.01 2.82
C ALA A 95 -2.98 -2.54 3.01
N ASN A 96 -3.68 -2.04 4.04
CA ASN A 96 -4.99 -2.57 4.44
C ASN A 96 -6.14 -1.57 4.26
N ALA A 97 -5.92 -0.37 3.73
CA ALA A 97 -6.97 0.67 3.70
C ALA A 97 -8.21 0.23 2.90
N ALA A 98 -8.01 -0.35 1.70
CA ALA A 98 -9.11 -0.87 0.88
C ALA A 98 -9.86 -2.02 1.57
N LEU A 99 -9.13 -2.95 2.22
CA LEU A 99 -9.73 -4.04 2.97
C LEU A 99 -10.55 -3.54 4.16
N GLN A 100 -10.02 -2.60 4.93
CA GLN A 100 -10.73 -1.97 6.06
C GLN A 100 -12.01 -1.25 5.57
N GLY A 101 -11.92 -0.52 4.45
CA GLY A 101 -13.07 0.10 3.81
C GLY A 101 -14.13 -0.92 3.38
N ALA A 102 -13.71 -2.04 2.77
CA ALA A 102 -14.61 -3.12 2.38
C ALA A 102 -15.30 -3.77 3.59
N VAL A 103 -14.56 -4.06 4.66
CA VAL A 103 -15.14 -4.60 5.91
C VAL A 103 -16.18 -3.65 6.49
N ALA A 104 -15.87 -2.35 6.57
CA ALA A 104 -16.80 -1.35 7.06
C ALA A 104 -18.06 -1.25 6.18
N GLY A 105 -17.90 -1.30 4.86
CA GLY A 105 -19.03 -1.32 3.91
C GLY A 105 -19.91 -2.55 4.06
N MET A 106 -19.32 -3.73 4.14
CA MET A 106 -20.04 -4.99 4.37
C MET A 106 -20.81 -4.97 5.69
N GLN A 107 -20.21 -4.47 6.77
CA GLN A 107 -20.88 -4.35 8.06
C GLN A 107 -22.10 -3.42 8.00
N ARG A 108 -21.99 -2.27 7.32
CA ARG A 108 -23.12 -1.34 7.14
C ARG A 108 -24.26 -1.99 6.35
N ALA A 109 -23.96 -2.56 5.18
CA ALA A 109 -24.96 -3.16 4.31
C ALA A 109 -25.69 -4.34 4.97
N LEU A 110 -24.94 -5.26 5.60
CA LEU A 110 -25.52 -6.41 6.31
C LEU A 110 -26.29 -5.99 7.57
N GLY A 111 -25.87 -4.90 8.22
CA GLY A 111 -26.59 -4.31 9.34
C GLY A 111 -27.99 -3.83 8.95
N VAL A 112 -28.09 -3.07 7.85
CA VAL A 112 -29.38 -2.62 7.29
C VAL A 112 -30.25 -3.80 6.90
N LEU A 113 -29.69 -4.75 6.15
CA LEU A 113 -30.44 -5.95 5.73
C LEU A 113 -31.00 -6.74 6.91
N LYS A 114 -30.21 -6.88 8.00
CA LYS A 114 -30.66 -7.55 9.23
C LYS A 114 -31.79 -6.79 9.92
N ALA A 115 -31.74 -5.46 9.95
CA ALA A 115 -32.72 -4.63 10.65
C ALA A 115 -34.05 -4.49 9.88
N GLU A 116 -33.97 -4.31 8.56
CA GLU A 116 -35.11 -3.94 7.71
C GLU A 116 -35.65 -5.11 6.88
N GLY A 117 -34.91 -6.22 6.78
CA GLY A 117 -35.27 -7.39 5.99
C GLY A 117 -35.14 -7.19 4.48
N HIS A 118 -34.74 -6.00 4.02
CA HIS A 118 -34.50 -5.68 2.61
C HIS A 118 -33.42 -4.60 2.49
N ILE A 119 -32.92 -4.40 1.27
CA ILE A 119 -31.98 -3.32 0.94
C ILE A 119 -32.28 -2.83 -0.48
N GLN A 120 -32.34 -1.51 -0.67
CA GLN A 120 -32.47 -0.89 -1.98
C GLN A 120 -31.11 -0.39 -2.48
N GLU A 121 -31.03 0.00 -3.75
CA GLU A 121 -29.82 0.59 -4.29
C GLU A 121 -29.60 1.99 -3.67
N ASP A 122 -28.60 2.08 -2.79
CA ASP A 122 -28.08 3.32 -2.22
C ASP A 122 -26.56 3.31 -2.41
N PRO A 123 -25.97 4.27 -3.15
CA PRO A 123 -24.53 4.36 -3.37
C PRO A 123 -23.68 4.43 -2.09
N ASN A 124 -24.26 4.81 -0.95
CA ASN A 124 -23.58 4.84 0.34
C ASN A 124 -23.53 3.46 1.04
N LEU A 125 -24.34 2.50 0.58
CA LEU A 125 -24.48 1.16 1.16
C LEU A 125 -24.01 0.05 0.23
N VAL A 126 -24.34 0.12 -1.05
CA VAL A 126 -24.04 -0.92 -2.05
C VAL A 126 -23.52 -0.29 -3.35
N ALA A 127 -22.67 -1.02 -4.07
CA ALA A 127 -22.21 -0.59 -5.38
C ALA A 127 -23.38 -0.60 -6.39
N PRO A 128 -23.75 0.56 -6.98
CA PRO A 128 -24.84 0.64 -7.96
C PRO A 128 -24.62 -0.27 -9.16
N PHE A 129 -25.71 -0.68 -9.82
CA PHE A 129 -25.59 -1.53 -11.01
C PHE A 129 -24.65 -0.94 -12.08
N ALA A 130 -24.83 0.34 -12.43
CA ALA A 130 -23.97 1.02 -13.40
C ALA A 130 -22.48 0.98 -13.02
N GLU A 131 -22.17 1.12 -11.74
CA GLU A 131 -20.79 1.05 -11.24
C GLU A 131 -20.22 -0.36 -11.37
N ARG A 132 -20.99 -1.40 -11.05
CA ARG A 132 -20.56 -2.80 -11.24
C ARG A 132 -20.27 -3.11 -12.70
N GLN A 133 -21.06 -2.58 -13.63
CA GLN A 133 -20.80 -2.73 -15.07
C GLN A 133 -19.53 -1.99 -15.52
N ARG A 134 -19.27 -0.80 -14.95
CA ARG A 134 -18.05 -0.03 -15.22
C ARG A 134 -16.80 -0.80 -14.74
N LEU A 135 -16.84 -1.39 -13.55
CA LEU A 135 -15.71 -2.12 -12.95
C LEU A 135 -15.26 -3.32 -13.80
N VAL A 136 -16.18 -3.94 -14.56
CA VAL A 136 -15.88 -5.09 -15.44
C VAL A 136 -15.71 -4.70 -16.91
N ASN A 137 -15.63 -3.39 -17.21
CA ASN A 137 -15.52 -2.84 -18.57
C ASN A 137 -16.60 -3.36 -19.54
N LYS A 138 -17.86 -3.46 -19.07
CA LYS A 138 -18.97 -3.95 -19.90
C LYS A 138 -19.06 -3.35 -21.32
N PRO A 139 -18.85 -2.02 -21.53
CA PRO A 139 -18.93 -1.45 -22.87
C PRO A 139 -17.98 -2.07 -23.90
N ILE A 140 -16.81 -2.55 -23.46
CA ILE A 140 -15.84 -3.25 -24.33
C ILE A 140 -16.44 -4.58 -24.79
N TRP A 141 -17.05 -5.33 -23.88
CA TRP A 141 -17.66 -6.62 -24.19
C TRP A 141 -18.88 -6.49 -25.10
N ASP A 142 -19.72 -5.48 -24.87
CA ASP A 142 -20.88 -5.20 -25.72
C ASP A 142 -20.44 -4.85 -27.16
N ALA A 143 -19.35 -4.09 -27.31
CA ALA A 143 -18.80 -3.76 -28.61
C ALA A 143 -18.20 -4.99 -29.32
N LEU A 144 -17.56 -5.88 -28.58
CA LEU A 144 -17.05 -7.15 -29.12
C LEU A 144 -18.18 -8.08 -29.55
N GLU A 145 -19.22 -8.23 -28.74
CA GLU A 145 -20.41 -9.01 -29.08
C GLU A 145 -21.03 -8.51 -30.39
N LYS A 146 -21.28 -7.20 -30.51
CA LYS A 146 -21.84 -6.61 -31.73
C LYS A 146 -20.95 -6.80 -32.97
N LYS A 147 -19.63 -6.85 -32.79
CA LYS A 147 -18.67 -7.01 -33.90
C LYS A 147 -18.64 -8.44 -34.44
N TYR A 148 -18.88 -9.43 -33.59
CA TYR A 148 -18.72 -10.85 -33.90
C TYR A 148 -20.03 -11.66 -33.90
N GLN A 149 -21.18 -11.00 -33.68
CA GLN A 149 -22.51 -11.49 -34.09
C GLN A 149 -22.72 -11.27 -35.59
#